data_AF-A0A1V5E1C0-F1
#
_entry.id   AF-A0A1V5E1C0-F1
#
_cell.length_a   1.000
_cell.length_b   1.000
_cell.length_c   1.000
_cell.angle_alpha   90.00
_cell.angle_beta   90.00
_cell.angle_gamma   90.00
#
_symmetry.space_group_name_H-M   'P 1'
#
loop_
_entity.id
_entity.type
_entity.pdbx_description
1 polymer ?
#
loop_
_entity_poly.entity_id
_entity_poly.type
_entity_poly.pdbx_seq_one_letter_code
_entity_poly.pdbx_strand_id
1 'polypeptide(L)'
;MDNIISNEMCKKCAKCCKHYPFVELSPEEINELEKVTGLRCDVFTNPKGEEYFLKFKENGDCFFLEENNSEYSCDVYEARPDICRKYPSKPGQNEVCTEFRKIYTSLH
;
A
#
# COMPACT_ATOMS: atom_id res chain seq x y z
N MET A 1 -27.73 0.70 9.63
CA MET A 1 -26.60 1.27 10.40
C MET A 1 -25.63 0.14 10.51
N ASP A 2 -24.76 -0.01 9.52
CA ASP A 2 -23.84 -1.13 9.44
C ASP A 2 -22.45 -0.55 9.32
N ASN A 3 -21.95 -0.16 10.49
CA ASN A 3 -20.58 0.27 10.68
C ASN A 3 -19.73 -0.99 10.80
N ILE A 4 -19.58 -1.72 9.69
CA ILE A 4 -18.64 -2.84 9.61
C ILE A 4 -17.28 -2.23 9.23
N ILE A 5 -16.61 -1.63 10.22
CA ILE A 5 -15.17 -1.41 10.13
C ILE A 5 -14.53 -2.76 10.43
N SER A 6 -14.57 -3.65 9.45
CA SER A 6 -13.69 -4.80 9.44
C SER A 6 -12.31 -4.24 9.09
N ASN A 7 -11.46 -4.08 10.10
CA ASN A 7 -10.02 -3.93 9.90
C ASN A 7 -9.53 -5.26 9.31
N GLU A 8 -9.74 -5.44 8.00
CA GLU A 8 -9.42 -6.69 7.32
C GLU A 8 -7.90 -6.82 7.27
N MET A 9 -7.38 -7.71 8.10
CA MET A 9 -5.96 -8.07 8.11
C MET A 9 -5.46 -8.29 6.68
N CYS A 10 -4.39 -7.57 6.32
CA CYS A 10 -3.76 -7.70 5.01
C CYS A 10 -3.47 -9.17 4.70
N LYS A 11 -3.93 -9.63 3.55
CA LYS A 11 -3.73 -11.02 3.08
C LYS A 11 -2.49 -11.19 2.21
N LYS A 12 -1.59 -10.19 2.19
CA LYS A 12 -0.36 -10.23 1.37
C LYS A 12 -0.63 -10.54 -0.11
N CYS A 13 -1.76 -10.07 -0.64
CA CYS A 13 -2.16 -10.28 -2.04
C CYS A 13 -1.61 -9.23 -3.01
N ALA A 14 -0.84 -8.27 -2.49
CA ALA A 14 -0.27 -7.11 -3.18
C ALA A 14 -1.25 -6.18 -3.90
N LYS A 15 -2.59 -6.32 -3.78
CA LYS A 15 -3.54 -5.50 -4.55
C LYS A 15 -3.55 -4.01 -4.24
N CYS A 16 -3.20 -3.62 -3.02
CA CYS A 16 -2.98 -2.22 -2.69
C CYS A 16 -1.63 -1.69 -3.18
N CYS A 17 -0.67 -2.57 -3.44
CA CYS A 17 0.69 -2.23 -3.85
C CYS A 17 0.88 -2.30 -5.37
N LYS A 18 0.11 -3.15 -6.05
CA LYS A 18 0.08 -3.29 -7.52
C LYS A 18 -1.15 -2.55 -8.04
N HIS A 19 -0.98 -1.64 -8.99
CA HIS A 19 -2.05 -0.89 -9.67
C HIS A 19 -2.79 0.17 -8.83
N TYR A 20 -2.20 0.66 -7.73
CA TYR A 20 -2.76 1.77 -6.98
C TYR A 20 -1.95 3.06 -7.17
N PRO A 21 -2.30 3.90 -8.16
CA PRO A 21 -1.57 5.12 -8.43
C PRO A 21 -1.91 6.22 -7.41
N PHE A 22 -0.98 7.15 -7.18
CA PHE A 22 -1.16 8.38 -6.39
C PHE A 22 -1.35 8.18 -4.88
N VAL A 23 -0.35 7.58 -4.22
CA VAL A 23 -0.24 7.65 -2.75
C VAL A 23 0.47 8.96 -2.41
N GLU A 24 -0.31 10.00 -2.11
CA GLU A 24 0.21 11.24 -1.54
C GLU A 24 0.69 11.00 -0.11
N LEU A 25 1.78 11.65 0.29
CA LEU A 25 2.41 11.53 1.59
C LEU A 25 2.44 12.88 2.30
N SER A 26 2.02 12.90 3.56
CA SER A 26 2.22 14.06 4.43
C SER A 26 3.69 14.18 4.87
N PRO A 27 4.15 15.37 5.32
CA PRO A 27 5.47 15.53 5.90
C PRO A 27 5.75 14.58 7.08
N GLU A 28 4.74 14.32 7.92
CA GLU A 28 4.85 13.39 9.05
C GLU A 28 5.06 11.94 8.56
N GLU A 29 4.32 11.52 7.54
CA GLU A 29 4.49 10.19 6.94
C GLU A 29 5.86 10.02 6.29
N ILE A 30 6.37 11.05 5.61
CA ILE A 30 7.73 11.05 5.05
C ILE A 30 8.74 10.87 6.17
N ASN A 31 8.65 11.66 7.25
CA ASN A 31 9.56 11.56 8.39
C ASN A 31 9.52 10.16 9.04
N GLU A 32 8.34 9.56 9.16
CA GLU A 32 8.19 8.20 9.70
C GLU A 32 8.85 7.16 8.78
N LEU A 33 8.64 7.27 7.47
CA LEU A 33 9.26 6.38 6.48
C LEU A 33 10.79 6.52 6.46
N GLU A 34 11.33 7.73 6.54
CA GLU A 34 12.78 7.94 6.64
C GLU A 34 13.36 7.26 7.90
N LYS A 35 12.68 7.38 9.05
CA LYS A 35 13.12 6.73 10.31
C LYS A 35 13.12 5.21 10.22
N VAL A 36 12.06 4.62 9.64
CA VAL A 36 11.90 3.15 9.59
C VAL A 36 12.80 2.53 8.53
N THR A 37 12.99 3.21 7.40
CA THR A 37 13.75 2.67 6.27
C THR A 37 15.24 3.06 6.31
N GLY A 38 15.59 4.14 7.00
CA GLY A 38 16.91 4.77 6.91
C GLY A 38 17.19 5.42 5.54
N LEU A 39 16.20 5.45 4.64
CA LEU A 39 16.32 6.08 3.33
C LEU A 39 15.96 7.56 3.43
N ARG A 40 16.55 8.38 2.55
CA ARG A 40 16.14 9.76 2.37
C ARG A 40 14.87 9.85 1.51
N CYS A 41 14.05 10.87 1.75
CA CYS A 41 12.75 11.05 1.10
C CYS A 41 12.84 11.08 -0.43
N ASP A 42 13.91 11.64 -1.00
CA ASP A 42 14.14 11.70 -2.45
C ASP A 42 14.32 10.32 -3.09
N VAL A 43 14.64 9.29 -2.29
CA VAL A 43 14.74 7.91 -2.75
C VAL A 43 13.36 7.34 -3.05
N PHE A 44 12.38 7.53 -2.17
CA PHE A 44 11.06 6.88 -2.23
C PHE A 44 9.90 7.80 -2.61
N THR A 45 10.12 9.11 -2.75
CA THR A 45 9.08 10.08 -3.14
C THR A 45 9.36 10.77 -4.47
N ASN A 46 8.30 11.11 -5.18
CA ASN A 46 8.30 11.95 -6.37
C ASN A 46 7.55 13.26 -6.07
N PRO A 47 8.22 14.41 -6.01
CA PRO A 47 7.58 15.70 -5.75
C PRO A 47 6.78 16.18 -6.97
N LYS A 48 5.64 16.81 -6.72
CA LYS A 48 4.81 17.44 -7.76
C LYS A 48 4.23 18.75 -7.20
N GLY A 49 4.91 19.86 -7.50
CA GLY A 49 4.59 21.13 -6.85
C GLY A 49 4.99 21.09 -5.38
N GLU A 50 4.04 21.35 -4.48
CA GLU A 50 4.24 21.30 -3.03
C GLU A 50 3.90 19.91 -2.42
N GLU A 51 3.39 18.99 -3.24
CA GLU A 51 2.94 17.66 -2.83
C GLU A 51 4.03 16.60 -3.06
N TYR A 52 4.04 15.56 -2.25
CA TYR A 52 4.94 14.41 -2.38
C TYR A 52 4.14 13.14 -2.61
N PHE A 53 4.51 12.38 -3.63
CA PHE A 53 3.86 11.10 -3.96
C PHE A 53 4.84 9.95 -3.79
N LEU A 54 4.37 8.80 -3.32
CA LEU A 54 5.19 7.60 -3.28
C LEU A 54 5.61 7.19 -4.71
N LYS A 55 6.89 6.85 -4.89
CA LYS A 55 7.40 6.32 -6.16
C LYS A 55 6.86 4.93 -6.46
N PHE A 56 6.97 4.59 -7.74
CA PHE A 56 6.78 3.24 -8.24
C PHE A 56 8.13 2.67 -8.68
N LYS A 57 8.28 1.35 -8.58
CA LYS A 57 9.32 0.57 -9.26
C LYS A 57 9.12 0.68 -10.77
N GLU A 58 10.13 0.31 -11.56
CA GLU A 58 10.05 0.39 -13.03
C GLU A 58 8.88 -0.40 -13.63
N ASN A 59 8.47 -1.48 -12.97
CA ASN A 59 7.34 -2.32 -13.36
C ASN A 59 5.96 -1.73 -12.96
N GLY A 60 5.93 -0.56 -12.31
CA GLY A 60 4.70 0.11 -11.85
C GLY A 60 4.21 -0.32 -10.47
N ASP A 61 4.92 -1.21 -9.77
CA ASP A 61 4.57 -1.59 -8.40
C ASP A 61 4.99 -0.52 -7.40
N CYS A 62 4.33 -0.50 -6.24
CA CYS A 62 4.74 0.33 -5.10
C CYS A 62 6.23 0.14 -4.77
N PHE A 63 6.93 1.24 -4.47
CA PHE A 63 8.34 1.23 -4.10
C PHE A 63 8.67 0.24 -2.96
N PHE A 64 7.77 0.10 -1.98
CA PHE A 64 7.96 -0.78 -0.81
C PHE A 64 7.35 -2.18 -0.95
N LEU A 65 6.91 -2.59 -2.15
CA LEU A 65 6.40 -3.94 -2.38
C LEU A 65 7.54 -4.92 -2.61
N GLU A 66 7.69 -5.90 -1.73
CA GLU A 66 8.61 -7.01 -1.94
C GLU A 66 7.88 -8.27 -2.40
N GLU A 67 8.56 -9.05 -3.23
CA GLU A 67 8.10 -10.33 -3.77
C GLU A 67 9.21 -11.37 -3.60
N ASN A 68 8.91 -12.45 -2.88
CA ASN A 68 9.84 -13.56 -2.66
C ASN A 68 9.08 -14.89 -2.79
N ASN A 69 9.50 -15.76 -3.72
CA ASN A 69 8.86 -17.07 -3.96
C ASN A 69 7.33 -16.99 -4.13
N SER A 70 6.84 -15.99 -4.87
CA SER A 70 5.40 -15.71 -5.06
C SER A 70 4.64 -15.28 -3.80
N GLU A 71 5.33 -14.99 -2.71
CA GLU A 71 4.77 -14.30 -1.54
C GLU A 71 5.06 -12.80 -1.62
N TYR A 72 4.10 -11.98 -1.20
CA TYR A 72 4.24 -10.53 -1.20
C TYR A 72 4.32 -9.94 0.20
N SER A 73 5.09 -8.88 0.37
CA SER A 73 5.15 -8.10 1.60
C SER A 73 5.28 -6.62 1.34
N CYS A 74 4.92 -5.81 2.33
CA CYS A 74 5.22 -4.39 2.34
C CYS A 74 6.32 -4.16 3.37
N ASP A 75 7.47 -3.65 2.95
CA ASP A 75 8.63 -3.48 3.83
C ASP A 75 8.39 -2.45 4.93
N VAL A 76 7.42 -1.56 4.74
CA VAL A 76 7.02 -0.53 5.70
C VAL A 76 5.62 -0.81 6.28
N TYR A 77 5.23 -2.08 6.43
CA TYR A 77 3.86 -2.45 6.80
C TYR A 77 3.31 -1.71 8.05
N GLU A 78 4.11 -1.56 9.10
CA GLU A 78 3.69 -0.86 10.32
C GLU A 78 3.64 0.68 10.13
N ALA A 79 4.58 1.21 9.34
CA ALA A 79 4.71 2.62 9.01
C ALA A 79 3.92 3.03 7.74
N ARG A 80 2.98 2.19 7.29
CA ARG A 80 2.20 2.45 6.08
C ARG A 80 1.54 3.83 6.14
N PRO A 81 1.56 4.61 5.05
CA PRO A 81 0.76 5.82 4.94
C PRO A 81 -0.72 5.55 5.21
N ASP A 82 -1.43 6.56 5.66
CA ASP A 82 -2.83 6.50 6.04
C ASP A 82 -3.72 6.01 4.89
N ILE A 83 -3.42 6.43 3.66
CA ILE A 83 -4.10 5.94 2.44
C ILE A 83 -3.94 4.42 2.31
N CYS A 84 -2.75 3.88 2.61
CA CYS A 84 -2.47 2.45 2.55
C CYS A 84 -3.11 1.69 3.72
N ARG A 85 -3.17 2.27 4.92
CA ARG A 85 -3.84 1.68 6.09
C ARG A 85 -5.35 1.57 5.90
N LYS A 86 -5.96 2.56 5.25
CA LYS A 86 -7.41 2.63 4.99
C LYS A 86 -7.84 1.78 3.80
N TYR A 87 -6.91 1.13 3.10
CA TYR A 87 -7.27 0.27 1.96
C TYR A 87 -7.87 -1.06 2.44
N PRO A 88 -8.99 -1.52 1.86
CA PRO A 88 -9.83 -0.83 0.88
C PRO A 88 -10.75 0.22 1.52
N SER A 89 -10.86 1.42 0.94
CA SER A 89 -11.73 2.52 1.41
C SER A 89 -12.81 2.94 0.41
N LYS A 90 -12.69 2.53 -0.86
CA LYS A 90 -13.65 2.88 -1.94
C LYS A 90 -14.39 1.64 -2.45
N PRO A 91 -15.62 1.76 -2.98
CA PRO A 91 -16.38 0.62 -3.51
C PRO A 91 -15.60 -0.25 -4.50
N GLY A 92 -14.97 0.36 -5.52
CA GLY A 92 -14.16 -0.40 -6.50
C GLY A 92 -12.94 -1.11 -5.89
N GLN A 93 -12.37 -0.61 -4.80
CA GLN A 93 -11.28 -1.31 -4.08
C GLN A 93 -11.82 -2.50 -3.29
N ASN A 94 -13.01 -2.36 -2.71
CA ASN A 94 -13.69 -3.44 -1.99
C ASN A 94 -14.08 -4.57 -2.94
N GLU A 95 -14.54 -4.26 -4.15
CA GLU A 95 -14.79 -5.25 -5.20
C GLU A 95 -13.51 -6.04 -5.53
N VAL A 96 -12.41 -5.34 -5.81
CA VAL A 96 -11.10 -5.99 -6.07
C VAL A 96 -10.66 -6.86 -4.89
N CYS A 97 -10.77 -6.38 -3.65
CA CYS A 97 -10.41 -7.17 -2.47
C CYS A 97 -11.29 -8.41 -2.29
N THR A 98 -12.59 -8.27 -2.51
CA THR A 98 -13.56 -9.36 -2.33
C THR A 98 -13.33 -10.49 -3.30
N GLU A 99 -13.10 -10.19 -4.58
CA GLU A 99 -12.83 -11.21 -5.60
C GLU A 99 -11.54 -11.98 -5.29
N PHE A 100 -10.47 -11.30 -4.87
CA PHE A 100 -9.23 -11.97 -4.51
C PHE A 100 -9.33 -12.83 -3.26
N ARG A 101 -10.16 -12.45 -2.28
CA ARG A 101 -10.41 -13.29 -1.09
C ARG A 101 -11.09 -14.60 -1.45
N LYS A 102 -12.08 -14.58 -2.35
CA LYS A 102 -12.74 -15.81 -2.82
C LYS A 102 -11.74 -16.76 -3.48
N ILE A 103 -10.84 -16.23 -4.30
CA ILE A 103 -9.79 -17.01 -4.97
C ILE A 103 -8.83 -17.62 -3.93
N TYR A 104 -8.33 -16.80 -3.00
CA TYR A 104 -7.39 -17.26 -1.98
C TYR A 104 -7.98 -18.35 -1.06
N THR A 105 -9.27 -18.24 -0.73
CA THR A 105 -9.97 -19.22 0.12
C THR A 105 -10.37 -20.50 -0.65
N SER A 106 -10.29 -20.49 -1.98
CA SER A 106 -10.55 -21.68 -2.81
C SER A 106 -9.27 -22.45 -3.16
N LEU A 107 -8.10 -21.89 -2.88
CA LEU A 107 -6.78 -22.46 -3.15
C LEU A 107 -6.08 -23.02 -1.89
N HIS A 108 -6.69 -22.81 -0.72
CA HIS A 108 -6.24 -23.25 0.61
C HIS A 108 -7.43 -23.73 1.42
#